data_AF-A0A2E7QZH8-F1
#
_entry.id   AF-A0A2E7QZH8-F1
#
_cell.length_a   1.000
_cell.length_b   1.000
_cell.length_c   1.000
_cell.angle_alpha   90.00
_cell.angle_beta   90.00
_cell.angle_gamma   90.00
#
_symmetry.space_group_name_H-M   'P 1'
#
loop_
_entity.id
_entity.type
_entity.pdbx_description
1 polymer ?
#
loop_
_entity_poly.entity_id
_entity_poly.type
_entity_poly.pdbx_seq_one_letter_code
_entity_poly.pdbx_strand_id
1 'polypeptide(L)'
;MDGYFSAKRKIFRDRQNIIKPQSAVVGIDERYGCSLYRELSARNSWTVYPISTTKNLSDGFYAKNGSLYKQNNTCICDLNKATNLPGKHNWQNAAAAAAVGHALGIKSDIIADAITNYHGLPHRMENIGVINGVTFINDSKATNSVSTARALACHNNIYWIAGGLAKNDGIEAIKPYLTNIRQAFLIGDAAGAFETALGDKIGVTQCGDLETATQMAYFSASKEHTNKPTVLLSPACASFDQWQNFEVRGDAFKKFVASVELGAR
;
A
#
# COMPACT_ATOMS: atom_id res chain seq x y z
N MET A 1 5.74 22.83 -4.71
CA MET A 1 5.37 22.13 -3.45
C MET A 1 4.37 22.93 -2.60
N ASP A 2 4.48 24.26 -2.53
CA ASP A 2 3.61 25.08 -1.66
C ASP A 2 2.12 25.01 -1.98
N GLY A 3 1.74 24.93 -3.26
CA GLY A 3 0.34 24.75 -3.66
C GLY A 3 -0.29 23.44 -3.14
N TYR A 4 0.49 22.36 -3.12
CA TYR A 4 0.06 21.06 -2.58
C TYR A 4 -0.11 21.10 -1.06
N PHE A 5 0.84 21.73 -0.36
CA PHE A 5 0.74 21.94 1.09
C PHE A 5 -0.49 22.79 1.45
N SER A 6 -0.71 23.90 0.75
CA SER A 6 -1.87 24.78 0.95
C SER A 6 -3.20 24.04 0.75
N ALA A 7 -3.30 23.17 -0.27
CA ALA A 7 -4.48 22.35 -0.50
C ALA A 7 -4.77 21.39 0.66
N LYS A 8 -3.76 20.69 1.18
CA LYS A 8 -3.91 19.75 2.30
C LYS A 8 -4.19 20.43 3.64
N ARG A 9 -3.62 21.62 3.87
CA ARG A 9 -3.86 22.42 5.09
C ARG A 9 -5.34 22.73 5.31
N LYS A 10 -6.17 22.73 4.26
CA LYS A 10 -7.62 22.98 4.36
C LYS A 10 -8.37 22.01 5.28
N ILE A 11 -7.83 20.83 5.58
CA ILE A 11 -8.45 19.91 6.55
C ILE A 11 -8.44 20.46 7.99
N PHE A 12 -7.50 21.37 8.31
CA PHE A 12 -7.34 21.99 9.63
C PHE A 12 -8.03 23.36 9.73
N ARG A 13 -9.20 23.50 9.11
CA ARG A 13 -10.01 24.72 9.24
C ARG A 13 -10.74 24.71 10.59
N ASP A 14 -10.79 25.87 11.23
CA ASP A 14 -11.56 26.04 12.45
C ASP A 14 -13.04 25.84 12.15
N ARG A 15 -13.68 24.94 12.90
CA ARG A 15 -15.12 24.75 12.86
C ARG A 15 -15.78 25.82 13.73
N GLN A 16 -16.91 26.35 13.27
CA GLN A 16 -17.72 27.27 14.06
C GLN A 16 -18.44 26.51 15.20
N ASN A 17 -18.72 27.20 16.30
CA ASN A 17 -19.51 26.68 17.44
C ASN A 17 -18.96 25.40 18.10
N ILE A 18 -17.64 25.26 18.18
CA ILE A 18 -17.00 24.13 18.86
C ILE A 18 -17.07 24.26 20.39
N ILE A 19 -17.61 23.22 21.05
CA ILE A 19 -17.74 23.12 22.51
C ILE A 19 -16.44 22.57 23.15
N LYS A 20 -15.65 21.81 22.38
CA LYS A 20 -14.34 21.28 22.77
C LYS A 20 -13.32 21.54 21.65
N PRO A 21 -12.03 21.67 21.99
CA PRO A 21 -10.97 21.78 20.99
C PRO A 21 -11.01 20.61 19.99
N GLN A 22 -10.74 20.92 18.73
CA GLN A 22 -10.59 19.92 17.68
C GLN A 22 -9.26 19.19 17.84
N SER A 23 -9.17 17.92 17.45
CA SER A 23 -7.90 17.18 17.51
C SER A 23 -7.20 17.20 16.15
N ALA A 24 -5.90 17.49 16.15
CA ALA A 24 -5.04 17.41 14.97
C ALA A 24 -3.87 16.46 15.24
N VAL A 25 -3.55 15.61 14.27
CA VAL A 25 -2.33 14.78 14.29
C VAL A 25 -1.41 15.28 13.19
N VAL A 26 -0.18 15.63 13.54
CA VAL A 26 0.75 16.32 12.62
C VAL A 26 2.11 15.65 12.64
N GLY A 27 2.58 15.17 11.50
CA GLY A 27 3.97 14.73 11.32
C GLY A 27 4.94 15.89 11.45
N ILE A 28 6.01 15.74 12.22
CA ILE A 28 7.01 16.80 12.45
C ILE A 28 8.44 16.37 12.14
N ASP A 29 8.58 15.35 11.27
CA ASP A 29 9.88 14.93 10.74
C ASP A 29 10.35 15.87 9.62
N GLU A 30 9.43 16.61 9.00
CA GLU A 30 9.68 17.56 7.91
C GLU A 30 9.32 19.03 8.26
N ARG A 31 9.90 19.98 7.49
CA ARG A 31 9.76 21.43 7.72
C ARG A 31 8.31 21.92 7.68
N TYR A 32 7.54 21.48 6.68
CA TYR A 32 6.13 21.89 6.54
C TYR A 32 5.28 21.41 7.71
N GLY A 33 5.51 20.17 8.16
CA GLY A 33 4.88 19.59 9.34
C GLY A 33 5.21 20.34 10.62
N CYS A 34 6.48 20.68 10.84
CA CYS A 34 6.90 21.53 11.97
C CYS A 34 6.22 22.90 11.95
N SER A 35 6.10 23.53 10.77
CA SER A 35 5.41 24.83 10.64
C SER A 35 3.93 24.72 10.99
N LEU A 36 3.25 23.68 10.49
CA LEU A 36 1.84 23.45 10.76
C LEU A 36 1.58 23.15 12.24
N TYR A 37 2.46 22.36 12.87
CA TYR A 37 2.39 22.05 14.30
C TYR A 37 2.41 23.34 15.15
N ARG A 38 3.38 24.24 14.89
CA ARG A 38 3.47 25.52 15.60
C ARG A 38 2.25 26.40 15.40
N GLU A 39 1.77 26.47 14.15
CA GLU A 39 0.61 27.28 13.79
C GLU A 39 -0.67 26.82 14.50
N LEU A 40 -0.94 25.51 14.50
CA LEU A 40 -2.14 24.95 15.14
C LEU A 40 -2.03 24.98 16.66
N SER A 41 -0.84 24.73 17.22
CA SER A 41 -0.63 24.75 18.67
C SER A 41 -0.76 26.14 19.28
N ALA A 42 -0.58 27.20 18.48
CA ALA A 42 -0.83 28.58 18.91
C ALA A 42 -2.32 28.93 19.01
N ARG A 43 -3.23 28.03 18.60
CA ARG A 43 -4.68 28.25 18.62
C ARG A 43 -5.34 27.42 19.70
N ASN A 44 -6.16 28.07 20.52
CA ASN A 44 -6.94 27.39 21.57
C ASN A 44 -8.05 26.47 21.02
N SER A 45 -8.35 26.55 19.72
CA SER A 45 -9.34 25.70 19.04
C SER A 45 -8.82 24.29 18.74
N TRP A 46 -7.53 24.00 18.97
CA TRP A 46 -6.92 22.71 18.66
C TRP A 46 -6.18 22.09 19.85
N THR A 47 -6.32 20.78 19.98
CA THR A 47 -5.37 19.91 20.67
C THR A 47 -4.55 19.21 19.60
N VAL A 48 -3.24 19.48 19.56
CA VAL A 48 -2.36 18.98 18.50
C VAL A 48 -1.46 17.89 19.06
N TYR A 49 -1.47 16.73 18.42
CA TYR A 49 -0.62 15.59 18.73
C TYR A 49 0.48 15.49 17.66
N PRO A 50 1.72 15.92 17.96
CA PRO A 50 2.83 15.76 17.04
C PRO A 50 3.24 14.28 16.94
N ILE A 51 3.66 13.85 15.75
CA ILE A 51 4.21 12.51 15.53
C ILE A 51 5.60 12.57 14.89
N SER A 52 6.48 11.64 15.30
CA SER A 52 7.86 11.62 14.79
C SER A 52 8.46 10.22 14.79
N THR A 53 9.39 9.99 13.87
CA THR A 53 10.30 8.82 13.86
C THR A 53 11.77 9.23 13.98
N THR A 54 12.02 10.54 14.10
CA THR A 54 13.37 11.13 14.17
C THR A 54 13.63 11.83 15.51
N LYS A 55 12.58 12.13 16.29
CA LYS A 55 12.64 12.87 17.55
C LYS A 55 11.89 12.11 18.64
N ASN A 56 12.41 12.19 19.86
CA ASN A 56 11.65 11.83 21.06
C ASN A 56 10.77 13.01 21.44
N LEU A 57 9.48 12.77 21.67
CA LEU A 57 8.51 13.82 21.94
C LEU A 57 7.99 13.69 23.37
N SER A 58 8.00 14.80 24.12
CA SER A 58 7.38 14.88 25.44
C SER A 58 5.85 14.98 25.36
N ASP A 59 5.33 15.56 24.27
CA ASP A 59 3.96 16.00 24.08
C ASP A 59 3.24 15.32 22.89
N GLY A 60 3.76 14.20 22.38
CA GLY A 60 3.15 13.49 21.25
C GLY A 60 3.43 12.00 21.19
N PHE A 61 3.43 11.46 19.97
CA PHE A 61 3.66 10.04 19.70
C PHE A 61 4.91 9.87 18.86
N TYR A 62 5.78 8.95 19.21
CA TYR A 62 6.98 8.74 18.41
C TYR A 62 7.41 7.28 18.39
N ALA A 63 8.07 6.89 17.31
CA ALA A 63 8.65 5.56 17.19
C ALA A 63 10.17 5.63 17.20
N LYS A 64 10.79 4.86 18.09
CA LYS A 64 12.25 4.77 18.22
C LYS A 64 12.66 3.33 18.46
N ASN A 65 13.66 2.87 17.72
CA ASN A 65 14.23 1.52 17.83
C ASN A 65 13.17 0.40 17.78
N GLY A 66 12.16 0.56 16.93
CA GLY A 66 11.06 -0.41 16.79
C GLY A 66 10.06 -0.41 17.94
N SER A 67 10.09 0.56 18.86
CA SER A 67 9.07 0.72 19.91
C SER A 67 8.26 2.00 19.67
N LEU A 68 6.95 1.92 19.89
CA LEU A 68 6.03 3.06 19.81
C LEU A 68 5.78 3.64 21.20
N TYR A 69 5.88 4.95 21.33
CA TYR A 69 5.68 5.69 22.58
C TYR A 69 4.60 6.76 22.42
N LYS A 70 3.92 7.08 23.52
CA LYS A 70 3.11 8.29 23.69
C LYS A 70 3.78 9.26 24.67
N GLN A 71 3.07 10.33 25.01
CA GLN A 71 3.54 11.39 25.91
C GLN A 71 4.17 10.82 27.20
N ASN A 72 5.14 11.54 27.76
CA ASN A 72 5.91 11.14 28.93
C ASN A 72 6.67 9.80 28.76
N ASN A 73 7.11 9.49 27.54
CA ASN A 73 7.84 8.26 27.19
C ASN A 73 7.11 6.96 27.57
N THR A 74 5.77 6.98 27.62
CA THR A 74 5.01 5.76 27.92
C THR A 74 5.00 4.85 26.69
N CYS A 75 5.57 3.66 26.82
CA CYS A 75 5.56 2.67 25.73
C CYS A 75 4.13 2.16 25.48
N ILE A 76 3.74 2.07 24.21
CA ILE A 76 2.47 1.48 23.77
C ILE A 76 2.70 0.04 23.33
N CYS A 77 3.60 -0.20 22.38
CA CYS A 77 3.85 -1.52 21.83
C CYS A 77 5.23 -1.62 21.15
N ASP A 78 5.67 -2.87 20.96
CA ASP A 78 6.83 -3.20 20.14
C ASP A 78 6.39 -3.38 18.68
N LEU A 79 6.76 -2.41 17.83
CA LEU A 79 6.46 -2.40 16.40
C LEU A 79 7.21 -3.49 15.63
N ASN A 80 8.26 -4.11 16.20
CA ASN A 80 8.90 -5.26 15.55
C ASN A 80 7.98 -6.49 15.52
N LYS A 81 6.98 -6.55 16.41
CA LYS A 81 5.95 -7.59 16.41
C LYS A 81 4.87 -7.33 15.34
N ALA A 82 4.71 -6.08 14.90
CA ALA A 82 3.81 -5.71 13.81
C ALA A 82 4.48 -5.99 12.45
N THR A 83 4.52 -7.27 12.06
CA THR A 83 5.27 -7.74 10.87
C THR A 83 4.88 -7.06 9.56
N ASN A 84 3.64 -6.56 9.45
CA ASN A 84 3.13 -5.84 8.27
C ASN A 84 3.35 -4.31 8.31
N LEU A 85 4.04 -3.79 9.33
CA LEU A 85 4.42 -2.38 9.43
C LEU A 85 5.95 -2.20 9.47
N PRO A 86 6.72 -2.78 8.52
CA PRO A 86 8.18 -2.67 8.55
C PRO A 86 8.65 -1.26 8.19
N GLY A 87 9.69 -0.80 8.90
CA GLY A 87 10.44 0.41 8.57
C GLY A 87 9.81 1.73 9.05
N LYS A 88 10.65 2.79 9.04
CA LYS A 88 10.34 4.09 9.64
C LYS A 88 9.05 4.72 9.12
N HIS A 89 8.76 4.65 7.83
CA HIS A 89 7.55 5.23 7.27
C HIS A 89 6.27 4.57 7.82
N ASN A 90 6.26 3.25 7.99
CA ASN A 90 5.14 2.54 8.61
C ASN A 90 5.06 2.77 10.11
N TRP A 91 6.20 2.94 10.78
CA TRP A 91 6.21 3.33 12.19
C TRP A 91 5.63 4.73 12.40
N GLN A 92 5.86 5.66 11.47
CA GLN A 92 5.21 6.97 11.48
C GLN A 92 3.69 6.83 11.27
N ASN A 93 3.25 5.95 10.38
CA ASN A 93 1.83 5.63 10.21
C ASN A 93 1.22 5.03 11.50
N ALA A 94 1.95 4.15 12.19
CA ALA A 94 1.53 3.57 13.46
C ALA A 94 1.41 4.65 14.55
N ALA A 95 2.36 5.59 14.62
CA ALA A 95 2.28 6.75 15.52
C ALA A 95 1.08 7.64 15.20
N ALA A 96 0.79 7.87 13.90
CA ALA A 96 -0.39 8.61 13.47
C ALA A 96 -1.69 7.91 13.92
N ALA A 97 -1.80 6.61 13.69
CA ALA A 97 -2.96 5.81 14.06
C ALA A 97 -3.18 5.80 15.59
N ALA A 98 -2.10 5.63 16.36
CA ALA A 98 -2.15 5.67 17.82
C ALA A 98 -2.57 7.05 18.34
N ALA A 99 -2.06 8.14 17.75
CA ALA A 99 -2.46 9.50 18.11
C ALA A 99 -3.94 9.77 17.83
N VAL A 100 -4.46 9.31 16.69
CA VAL A 100 -5.89 9.41 16.36
C VAL A 100 -6.73 8.58 17.34
N GLY A 101 -6.35 7.32 17.59
CA GLY A 101 -7.07 6.47 18.54
C GLY A 101 -7.11 7.04 19.95
N HIS A 102 -5.99 7.61 20.41
CA HIS A 102 -5.91 8.30 21.69
C HIS A 102 -6.82 9.53 21.75
N ALA A 103 -6.82 10.36 20.70
CA ALA A 103 -7.71 11.52 20.62
C ALA A 103 -9.20 11.15 20.63
N LEU A 104 -9.55 9.95 20.16
CA LEU A 104 -10.90 9.38 20.21
C LEU A 104 -11.22 8.69 21.55
N GLY A 105 -10.29 8.67 22.51
CA GLY A 105 -10.49 8.06 23.83
C GLY A 105 -10.30 6.54 23.86
N ILE A 106 -9.69 5.95 22.83
CA ILE A 106 -9.38 4.51 22.80
C ILE A 106 -8.22 4.22 23.76
N LYS A 107 -8.36 3.16 24.56
CA LYS A 107 -7.34 2.74 25.53
C LYS A 107 -6.07 2.25 24.82
N SER A 108 -4.92 2.45 25.46
CA SER A 108 -3.60 2.16 24.86
C SER A 108 -3.35 0.67 24.60
N ASP A 109 -3.94 -0.22 25.39
CA ASP A 109 -3.93 -1.68 25.19
C ASP A 109 -4.64 -2.08 23.89
N ILE A 110 -5.85 -1.55 23.67
CA ILE A 110 -6.62 -1.77 22.42
C ILE A 110 -5.84 -1.25 21.20
N ILE A 111 -5.20 -0.08 21.32
CA ILE A 111 -4.36 0.48 20.26
C ILE A 111 -3.15 -0.43 19.98
N ALA A 112 -2.48 -0.89 21.03
CA ALA A 112 -1.33 -1.78 20.93
C ALA A 112 -1.70 -3.10 20.22
N ASP A 113 -2.83 -3.71 20.60
CA ASP A 113 -3.32 -4.94 20.00
C ASP A 113 -3.69 -4.74 18.53
N ALA A 114 -4.38 -3.66 18.19
CA ALA A 114 -4.75 -3.35 16.80
C ALA A 114 -3.54 -3.13 15.91
N ILE A 115 -2.50 -2.44 16.39
CA ILE A 115 -1.25 -2.21 15.65
C ILE A 115 -0.48 -3.52 15.47
N THR A 116 -0.37 -4.32 16.52
CA THR A 116 0.41 -5.57 16.50
C THR A 116 -0.23 -6.62 15.58
N ASN A 117 -1.57 -6.68 15.55
CA ASN A 117 -2.33 -7.62 14.72
C ASN A 117 -2.73 -7.05 13.36
N TYR A 118 -2.18 -5.90 12.94
CA TYR A 118 -2.50 -5.34 11.64
C TYR A 118 -1.93 -6.21 10.51
N HIS A 119 -2.81 -6.69 9.62
CA HIS A 119 -2.47 -7.60 8.53
C HIS A 119 -2.11 -6.91 7.20
N GLY A 120 -1.94 -5.58 7.20
CA GLY A 120 -1.77 -4.82 5.97
C GLY A 120 -3.11 -4.34 5.40
N LEU A 121 -3.06 -3.67 4.25
CA LEU A 121 -4.26 -3.31 3.50
C LEU A 121 -4.54 -4.40 2.47
N PRO A 122 -5.78 -4.87 2.34
CA PRO A 122 -6.19 -5.68 1.21
C PRO A 122 -5.79 -5.01 -0.11
N HIS A 123 -5.40 -5.81 -1.09
CA HIS A 123 -5.08 -5.36 -2.45
C HIS A 123 -3.87 -4.42 -2.58
N ARG A 124 -3.01 -4.31 -1.56
CA ARG A 124 -1.78 -3.49 -1.59
C ARG A 124 -0.59 -4.34 -1.19
N MET A 125 0.04 -4.98 -2.19
CA MET A 125 1.09 -5.99 -1.98
C MET A 125 0.66 -7.10 -1.00
N GLU A 126 -0.62 -7.45 -1.03
CA GLU A 126 -1.21 -8.45 -0.13
C GLU A 126 -0.73 -9.85 -0.55
N ASN A 127 0.02 -10.53 0.30
CA ASN A 127 0.37 -11.93 0.07
C ASN A 127 -0.84 -12.80 0.40
N ILE A 128 -1.42 -13.43 -0.62
CA ILE A 128 -2.65 -14.22 -0.50
C ILE A 128 -2.39 -15.73 -0.42
N GLY A 129 -1.12 -16.15 -0.41
CA GLY A 129 -0.73 -17.54 -0.18
C GLY A 129 0.31 -18.10 -1.15
N VAL A 130 0.63 -19.38 -0.96
CA VAL A 130 1.56 -20.14 -1.79
C VAL A 130 0.88 -21.44 -2.23
N ILE A 131 0.85 -21.72 -3.53
CA ILE A 131 0.31 -22.97 -4.11
C ILE A 131 1.43 -23.65 -4.89
N ASN A 132 1.80 -24.87 -4.49
CA ASN A 132 2.85 -25.66 -5.15
C ASN A 132 4.17 -24.87 -5.38
N GLY A 133 4.55 -24.05 -4.40
CA GLY A 133 5.76 -23.22 -4.45
C GLY A 133 5.62 -21.88 -5.17
N VAL A 134 4.48 -21.61 -5.82
CA VAL A 134 4.16 -20.33 -6.46
C VAL A 134 3.53 -19.38 -5.44
N THR A 135 4.16 -18.21 -5.23
CA THR A 135 3.62 -17.16 -4.36
C THR A 135 2.63 -16.30 -5.12
N PHE A 136 1.50 -15.94 -4.50
CA PHE A 136 0.51 -15.04 -5.10
C PHE A 136 0.44 -13.72 -4.33
N ILE A 137 0.61 -12.61 -5.06
CA ILE A 137 0.55 -11.25 -4.51
C ILE A 137 -0.58 -10.47 -5.19
N ASN A 138 -1.49 -9.95 -4.37
CA ASN A 138 -2.58 -9.09 -4.79
C ASN A 138 -2.24 -7.61 -4.54
N ASP A 139 -1.96 -6.90 -5.62
CA ASP A 139 -1.69 -5.47 -5.62
C ASP A 139 -2.65 -4.74 -6.58
N SER A 140 -3.93 -5.16 -6.61
CA SER A 140 -4.97 -4.57 -7.49
C SER A 140 -5.12 -3.05 -7.33
N LYS A 141 -4.73 -2.48 -6.17
CA LYS A 141 -4.72 -1.04 -5.90
C LYS A 141 -3.67 -0.26 -6.70
N ALA A 142 -2.69 -0.93 -7.32
CA ALA A 142 -1.71 -0.30 -8.21
C ALA A 142 -2.32 0.13 -9.54
N THR A 143 -3.16 1.18 -9.47
CA THR A 143 -3.91 1.74 -10.60
C THR A 143 -3.11 2.75 -11.43
N ASN A 144 -1.78 2.70 -11.38
CA ASN A 144 -0.85 3.52 -12.16
C ASN A 144 0.53 2.86 -12.27
N SER A 145 1.32 3.31 -13.24
CA SER A 145 2.64 2.76 -13.54
C SER A 145 3.62 2.86 -12.37
N VAL A 146 3.62 3.98 -11.65
CA VAL A 146 4.52 4.23 -10.51
C VAL A 146 4.25 3.28 -9.34
N SER A 147 2.98 2.98 -9.08
CA SER A 147 2.60 2.03 -8.03
C SER A 147 3.06 0.61 -8.38
N THR A 148 2.86 0.23 -9.64
CA THR A 148 3.28 -1.08 -10.16
C THR A 148 4.80 -1.23 -10.18
N ALA A 149 5.53 -0.18 -10.56
CA ALA A 149 6.99 -0.16 -10.52
C ALA A 149 7.54 -0.46 -9.12
N ARG A 150 6.87 0.05 -8.06
CA ARG A 150 7.25 -0.28 -6.68
C ARG A 150 6.99 -1.73 -6.32
N ALA A 151 5.89 -2.31 -6.80
CA ALA A 151 5.58 -3.72 -6.61
C ALA A 151 6.60 -4.63 -7.29
N LEU A 152 6.95 -4.32 -8.55
CA LEU A 152 7.94 -5.05 -9.33
C LEU A 152 9.36 -4.95 -8.75
N ALA A 153 9.68 -3.86 -8.05
CA ALA A 153 10.95 -3.71 -7.34
C ALA A 153 11.08 -4.62 -6.10
N CYS A 154 9.96 -5.09 -5.53
CA CYS A 154 9.95 -5.89 -4.30
C CYS A 154 10.16 -7.39 -4.54
N HIS A 155 10.01 -7.85 -5.79
CA HIS A 155 10.09 -9.27 -6.13
C HIS A 155 11.02 -9.49 -7.32
N ASN A 156 11.47 -10.73 -7.47
CA ASN A 156 12.13 -11.23 -8.67
C ASN A 156 11.33 -12.45 -9.14
N ASN A 157 11.60 -12.90 -10.37
CA ASN A 157 10.94 -14.06 -10.96
C ASN A 157 9.40 -13.93 -11.03
N ILE A 158 8.95 -12.84 -11.65
CA ILE A 158 7.56 -12.39 -11.63
C ILE A 158 6.81 -12.85 -12.88
N TYR A 159 5.64 -13.45 -12.67
CA TYR A 159 4.60 -13.69 -13.66
C TYR A 159 3.52 -12.62 -13.45
N TRP A 160 3.59 -11.58 -14.29
CA TRP A 160 2.94 -10.30 -14.03
C TRP A 160 1.58 -10.21 -14.73
N ILE A 161 0.50 -10.00 -13.98
CA ILE A 161 -0.83 -9.73 -14.54
C ILE A 161 -1.03 -8.22 -14.62
N ALA A 162 -1.22 -7.70 -15.83
CA ALA A 162 -1.23 -6.28 -16.13
C ALA A 162 -2.37 -5.87 -17.06
N GLY A 163 -2.81 -4.61 -16.97
CA GLY A 163 -3.83 -4.05 -17.85
C GLY A 163 -5.14 -3.69 -17.13
N GLY A 164 -6.12 -3.28 -17.92
CA GLY A 164 -7.29 -2.51 -17.50
C GLY A 164 -7.42 -1.20 -18.28
N LEU A 165 -8.09 -0.20 -17.71
CA LEU A 165 -8.16 1.14 -18.30
C LEU A 165 -6.88 1.97 -18.03
N ALA A 166 -6.10 2.21 -19.08
CA ALA A 166 -4.83 2.94 -18.99
C ALA A 166 -5.02 4.41 -18.62
N LYS A 167 -4.04 4.93 -17.87
CA LYS A 167 -3.84 6.37 -17.66
C LYS A 167 -2.76 6.88 -18.59
N ASN A 168 -2.65 8.21 -18.70
CA ASN A 168 -1.77 8.89 -19.64
C ASN A 168 -0.27 8.57 -19.48
N ASP A 169 0.15 7.97 -18.36
CA ASP A 169 1.54 7.66 -18.02
C ASP A 169 2.04 6.31 -18.56
N GLY A 170 1.16 5.48 -19.15
CA GLY A 170 1.54 4.22 -19.80
C GLY A 170 2.33 3.29 -18.87
N ILE A 171 3.50 2.79 -19.32
CA ILE A 171 4.36 1.86 -18.56
C ILE A 171 5.78 2.39 -18.34
N GLU A 172 6.03 3.69 -18.51
CA GLU A 172 7.39 4.24 -18.46
C GLU A 172 8.11 3.97 -17.14
N ALA A 173 7.40 4.13 -16.01
CA ALA A 173 7.96 3.87 -14.68
C ALA A 173 8.34 2.40 -14.44
N ILE A 174 7.82 1.48 -15.24
CA ILE A 174 8.02 0.03 -15.10
C ILE A 174 9.29 -0.44 -15.82
N LYS A 175 9.73 0.28 -16.87
CA LYS A 175 10.87 -0.11 -17.72
C LYS A 175 12.14 -0.54 -16.95
N PRO A 176 12.55 0.10 -15.84
CA PRO A 176 13.73 -0.31 -15.08
C PRO A 176 13.63 -1.70 -14.44
N TYR A 177 12.42 -2.25 -14.29
CA TYR A 177 12.14 -3.49 -13.56
C TYR A 177 11.75 -4.66 -14.46
N LEU A 178 11.83 -4.49 -15.79
CA LEU A 178 11.47 -5.54 -16.75
C LEU A 178 12.29 -6.82 -16.56
N THR A 179 13.54 -6.71 -16.09
CA THR A 179 14.40 -7.87 -15.79
C THR A 179 13.88 -8.75 -14.66
N ASN A 180 12.98 -8.23 -13.82
CA ASN A 180 12.37 -8.99 -12.73
C ASN A 180 11.18 -9.83 -13.23
N ILE A 181 10.69 -9.55 -14.43
CA ILE A 181 9.50 -10.16 -15.02
C ILE A 181 9.92 -11.26 -16.00
N ARG A 182 9.37 -12.46 -15.83
CA ARG A 182 9.50 -13.57 -16.78
C ARG A 182 8.53 -13.45 -17.93
N GLN A 183 7.27 -13.16 -17.60
CA GLN A 183 6.18 -13.08 -18.56
C GLN A 183 5.08 -12.16 -18.04
N ALA A 184 4.48 -11.38 -18.94
CA ALA A 184 3.30 -10.57 -18.68
C ALA A 184 2.04 -11.21 -19.27
N PHE A 185 0.94 -11.15 -18.51
CA PHE A 185 -0.39 -11.66 -18.85
C PHE A 185 -1.33 -10.47 -18.89
N LEU A 186 -1.74 -10.08 -20.10
CA LEU A 186 -2.40 -8.81 -20.34
C LEU A 186 -3.92 -8.96 -20.39
N ILE A 187 -4.60 -8.05 -19.70
CA ILE A 187 -6.06 -8.02 -19.55
C ILE A 187 -6.63 -6.64 -19.90
N GLY A 188 -7.91 -6.60 -20.26
CA GLY A 188 -8.65 -5.35 -20.41
C GLY A 188 -8.20 -4.46 -21.57
N ASP A 189 -8.69 -3.22 -21.57
CA ASP A 189 -8.58 -2.32 -22.73
C ASP A 189 -7.14 -1.94 -23.09
N ALA A 190 -6.26 -1.81 -22.09
CA ALA A 190 -4.86 -1.44 -22.29
C ALA A 190 -3.98 -2.57 -22.84
N ALA A 191 -4.49 -3.79 -22.99
CA ALA A 191 -3.68 -4.97 -23.27
C ALA A 191 -2.86 -4.84 -24.57
N GLY A 192 -3.44 -4.34 -25.66
CA GLY A 192 -2.70 -4.12 -26.92
C GLY A 192 -1.65 -3.00 -26.82
N ALA A 193 -1.96 -1.93 -26.09
CA ALA A 193 -1.01 -0.83 -25.87
C ALA A 193 0.18 -1.26 -25.01
N PHE A 194 -0.06 -2.09 -23.99
CA PHE A 194 0.99 -2.63 -23.13
C PHE A 194 1.87 -3.63 -23.89
N GLU A 195 1.30 -4.51 -24.71
CA GLU A 195 2.08 -5.40 -25.58
C GLU A 195 3.00 -4.62 -26.50
N THR A 196 2.48 -3.59 -27.17
CA THR A 196 3.28 -2.71 -28.05
C THR A 196 4.42 -2.04 -27.29
N ALA A 197 4.15 -1.54 -26.08
CA ALA A 197 5.14 -0.82 -25.28
C ALA A 197 6.20 -1.73 -24.65
N LEU A 198 5.84 -2.98 -24.33
CA LEU A 198 6.75 -4.01 -23.83
C LEU A 198 7.64 -4.55 -24.96
N GLY A 199 7.07 -4.74 -26.17
CA GLY A 199 7.75 -5.32 -27.32
C GLY A 199 8.39 -6.66 -26.96
N ASP A 200 9.55 -6.95 -27.54
CA ASP A 200 10.27 -8.23 -27.32
C ASP A 200 11.09 -8.26 -26.02
N LYS A 201 10.92 -7.29 -25.11
CA LYS A 201 11.73 -7.20 -23.88
C LYS A 201 11.40 -8.28 -22.86
N ILE A 202 10.14 -8.71 -22.83
CA ILE A 202 9.64 -9.80 -21.98
C ILE A 202 8.58 -10.59 -22.75
N GLY A 203 8.37 -11.85 -22.37
CA GLY A 203 7.26 -12.63 -22.94
C GLY A 203 5.91 -11.99 -22.58
N VAL A 204 4.99 -11.93 -23.55
CA VAL A 204 3.64 -11.39 -23.36
C VAL A 204 2.61 -12.43 -23.76
N THR A 205 1.48 -12.46 -23.06
CA THR A 205 0.33 -13.29 -23.40
C THR A 205 -0.94 -12.47 -23.23
N GLN A 206 -1.72 -12.39 -24.31
CA GLN A 206 -3.04 -11.76 -24.29
C GLN A 206 -4.04 -12.71 -23.65
N CYS A 207 -4.59 -12.34 -22.49
CA CYS A 207 -5.53 -13.17 -21.74
C CYS A 207 -6.97 -12.64 -21.81
N GLY A 208 -7.14 -11.34 -22.10
CA GLY A 208 -8.45 -10.69 -22.15
C GLY A 208 -9.03 -10.41 -20.76
N ASP A 209 -9.14 -11.43 -19.91
CA ASP A 209 -9.71 -11.34 -18.56
C ASP A 209 -8.78 -11.86 -17.46
N LEU A 210 -9.14 -11.52 -16.22
CA LEU A 210 -8.35 -11.82 -15.03
C LEU A 210 -8.35 -13.32 -14.67
N GLU A 211 -9.42 -14.05 -14.97
CA GLU A 211 -9.51 -15.48 -14.66
C GLU A 211 -8.50 -16.25 -15.51
N THR A 212 -8.56 -16.05 -16.82
CA THR A 212 -7.64 -16.60 -17.81
C THR A 212 -6.21 -16.21 -17.48
N ALA A 213 -5.95 -14.93 -17.19
CA ALA A 213 -4.62 -14.47 -16.83
C ALA A 213 -4.08 -15.15 -15.56
N THR A 214 -4.93 -15.37 -14.55
CA THR A 214 -4.53 -16.04 -13.30
C THR A 214 -4.16 -17.49 -13.55
N GLN A 215 -4.97 -18.23 -14.32
CA GLN A 215 -4.71 -19.62 -14.66
C GLN A 215 -3.44 -19.77 -15.50
N MET A 216 -3.27 -18.96 -16.55
CA MET A 216 -2.10 -19.01 -17.42
C MET A 216 -0.82 -18.60 -16.68
N ALA A 217 -0.88 -17.56 -15.83
CA ALA A 217 0.25 -17.14 -15.01
C ALA A 217 0.71 -18.24 -14.06
N TYR A 218 -0.23 -18.90 -13.37
CA TYR A 218 0.09 -20.05 -12.51
C TYR A 218 0.67 -21.23 -13.31
N PHE A 219 0.08 -21.57 -14.45
CA PHE A 219 0.58 -22.68 -15.28
C PHE A 219 2.01 -22.41 -15.79
N SER A 220 2.32 -21.19 -16.20
CA SER A 220 3.68 -20.82 -16.59
C SER A 220 4.65 -20.81 -15.40
N ALA A 221 4.20 -20.32 -14.23
CA ALA A 221 5.00 -20.26 -13.00
C ALA A 221 5.32 -21.64 -12.43
N SER A 222 4.35 -22.56 -12.43
CA SER A 222 4.49 -23.91 -11.87
C SER A 222 5.46 -24.81 -12.65
N LYS A 223 5.74 -24.48 -13.92
CA LYS A 223 6.76 -25.17 -14.72
C LYS A 223 8.19 -24.80 -14.34
N GLU A 224 8.39 -23.71 -13.61
CA GLU A 224 9.73 -23.29 -13.22
C GLU A 224 10.18 -24.05 -11.96
N HIS A 225 11.19 -24.90 -12.11
CA HIS A 225 11.74 -25.71 -11.01
C HIS A 225 12.83 -24.97 -10.21
N THR A 226 13.20 -23.76 -10.63
CA THR A 226 14.30 -23.00 -10.03
C THR A 226 13.81 -21.61 -9.64
N ASN A 227 13.81 -21.34 -8.33
CA ASN A 227 13.51 -20.07 -7.65
C ASN A 227 12.02 -19.70 -7.51
N LYS A 228 11.53 -19.69 -6.26
CA LYS A 228 10.29 -19.09 -5.72
C LYS A 228 9.53 -18.16 -6.71
N PRO A 229 8.76 -18.70 -7.68
CA PRO A 229 8.07 -17.89 -8.67
C PRO A 229 6.93 -17.13 -8.02
N THR A 230 6.65 -15.92 -8.51
CA THR A 230 5.61 -15.04 -7.97
C THR A 230 4.62 -14.65 -9.05
N VAL A 231 3.35 -15.00 -8.88
CA VAL A 231 2.23 -14.44 -9.67
C VAL A 231 1.79 -13.14 -9.00
N LEU A 232 1.96 -12.02 -9.71
CA LEU A 232 1.68 -10.68 -9.19
C LEU A 232 0.57 -10.02 -10.00
N LEU A 233 -0.57 -9.75 -9.36
CA LEU A 233 -1.55 -8.80 -9.88
C LEU A 233 -1.15 -7.39 -9.47
N SER A 234 -0.53 -6.64 -10.38
CA SER A 234 -0.21 -5.20 -10.17
C SER A 234 -0.47 -4.46 -11.49
N PRO A 235 -1.71 -4.01 -11.73
CA PRO A 235 -2.23 -3.86 -13.10
C PRO A 235 -1.71 -2.65 -13.87
N ALA A 236 -1.09 -1.67 -13.20
CA ALA A 236 -0.75 -0.33 -13.72
C ALA A 236 -1.92 0.50 -14.28
N CYS A 237 -3.13 -0.06 -14.30
CA CYS A 237 -4.33 0.54 -14.86
C CYS A 237 -5.47 0.63 -13.83
N ALA A 238 -6.37 1.58 -14.06
CA ALA A 238 -7.67 1.56 -13.39
C ALA A 238 -8.45 0.29 -13.79
N SER A 239 -9.44 -0.08 -12.99
CA SER A 239 -10.21 -1.32 -13.18
C SER A 239 -11.51 -1.15 -13.96
N PHE A 240 -11.87 0.09 -14.31
CA PHE A 240 -13.23 0.48 -14.70
C PHE A 240 -13.73 -0.06 -16.04
N ASP A 241 -12.83 -0.62 -16.85
CA ASP A 241 -13.17 -1.30 -18.10
C ASP A 241 -13.86 -2.64 -17.86
N GLN A 242 -13.45 -3.37 -16.82
CA GLN A 242 -13.95 -4.72 -16.53
C GLN A 242 -14.59 -4.87 -15.14
N TRP A 243 -14.40 -3.88 -14.25
CA TRP A 243 -14.77 -3.96 -12.83
C TRP A 243 -15.23 -2.63 -12.25
N GLN A 244 -16.15 -2.68 -11.29
CA GLN A 244 -16.65 -1.48 -10.62
C GLN A 244 -15.58 -0.69 -9.87
N ASN A 245 -14.60 -1.36 -9.26
CA ASN A 245 -13.48 -0.75 -8.54
C ASN A 245 -12.34 -1.77 -8.36
N PHE A 246 -11.21 -1.31 -7.79
CA PHE A 246 -10.03 -2.14 -7.63
C PHE A 246 -10.21 -3.22 -6.56
N GLU A 247 -11.07 -2.98 -5.56
CA GLU A 247 -11.41 -3.93 -4.51
C GLU A 247 -12.12 -5.15 -5.12
N VAL A 248 -13.14 -4.95 -5.95
CA VAL A 248 -13.86 -6.04 -6.64
C VAL A 248 -12.92 -6.85 -7.53
N ARG A 249 -12.03 -6.19 -8.29
CA ARG A 249 -10.99 -6.87 -9.08
C ARG A 249 -10.04 -7.68 -8.20
N GLY A 250 -9.60 -7.11 -7.08
CA GLY A 250 -8.69 -7.77 -6.15
C GLY A 250 -9.34 -8.94 -5.40
N ASP A 251 -10.63 -8.86 -5.09
CA ASP A 251 -11.41 -9.96 -4.52
C ASP A 251 -11.65 -11.07 -5.55
N ALA A 252 -11.90 -10.72 -6.81
CA ALA A 252 -12.00 -11.69 -7.90
C ALA A 252 -10.68 -12.46 -8.07
N PHE A 253 -9.53 -11.77 -8.03
CA PHE A 253 -8.22 -12.43 -8.06
C PHE A 253 -8.05 -13.49 -6.96
N LYS A 254 -8.41 -13.17 -5.72
CA LYS A 254 -8.38 -14.14 -4.60
C LYS A 254 -9.24 -15.37 -4.88
N LYS A 255 -10.43 -15.19 -5.46
CA LYS A 255 -11.32 -16.29 -5.83
C LYS A 255 -10.72 -17.17 -6.93
N PHE A 256 -10.12 -16.57 -7.96
CA PHE A 256 -9.47 -17.32 -9.03
C PHE A 256 -8.20 -18.05 -8.56
N VAL A 257 -7.46 -17.49 -7.63
CA VAL A 257 -6.33 -18.20 -7.00
C VAL A 257 -6.81 -19.39 -6.17
N ALA A 258 -7.91 -19.25 -5.43
CA ALA A 258 -8.51 -20.36 -4.69
C ALA A 258 -9.03 -21.48 -5.62
N SER A 259 -9.56 -21.15 -6.80
CA SER A 259 -9.99 -22.18 -7.77
C SER A 259 -8.80 -22.91 -8.40
N VAL A 260 -7.68 -22.24 -8.62
CA VAL A 260 -6.42 -22.86 -9.03
C VAL A 260 -5.92 -23.87 -7.99
N GLU A 261 -6.03 -23.56 -6.70
CA GLU A 261 -5.64 -24.50 -5.63
C GLU A 261 -6.47 -25.78 -5.66
N LEU A 262 -7.78 -25.67 -5.90
CA LEU A 262 -8.69 -26.83 -5.97
C LEU A 262 -8.40 -27.73 -7.17
N GLY A 263 -8.05 -27.16 -8.33
CA GLY A 263 -7.71 -27.92 -9.53
C GLY A 263 -6.30 -28.54 -9.51
N ALA A 264 -5.46 -28.13 -8.56
CA ALA A 264 -4.09 -28.64 -8.39
C ALA A 264 -3.98 -29.78 -7.37
N ARG A 265 -5.08 -30.13 -6.68
CA ARG A 265 -5.20 -31.30 -5.78
C ARG A 265 -5.76 -32.49 -6.53
#